data_AF-A0A5B7W8V0-F1
#
_entry.id   AF-A0A5B7W8V0-F1
#
_cell.length_a   1.000
_cell.length_b   1.000
_cell.length_c   1.000
_cell.angle_alpha   90.00
_cell.angle_beta   90.00
_cell.angle_gamma   90.00
#
_symmetry.space_group_name_H-M   'P 1'
#
loop_
_entity.id
_entity.type
_entity.pdbx_description
1 polymer ?
#
loop_
_entity_poly.entity_id
_entity_poly.type
_entity_poly.pdbx_seq_one_letter_code
_entity_poly.pdbx_strand_id
1 'polypeptide(L)' 'MPMYDYQCASCGHQLEAIQKISAAPLVDCPACQAPELKKMLSMPGFRLSGNGWYETDFKTGSKKNLAGGDKAD' A
#
# COMPACT_ATOMS: atom_id res chain seq x y z
N MET A 1 9.77 -6.43 -5.67
CA MET A 1 8.60 -6.43 -6.57
C MET A 1 7.38 -6.34 -5.67
N PRO A 2 6.52 -5.32 -5.80
CA PRO A 2 5.42 -5.10 -4.85
C PRO A 2 4.44 -6.27 -4.84
N MET A 3 3.87 -6.53 -3.65
CA MET A 3 2.71 -7.41 -3.47
C MET A 3 1.45 -6.58 -3.58
N TYR A 4 0.44 -7.14 -4.25
CA TYR A 4 -0.87 -6.53 -4.41
C TYR A 4 -1.95 -7.52 -4.00
N ASP A 5 -2.89 -7.01 -3.20
CA ASP A 5 -4.10 -7.70 -2.80
C ASP A 5 -5.14 -7.61 -3.92
N TYR A 6 -5.87 -8.70 -4.15
CA TYR A 6 -6.96 -8.78 -5.10
C TYR A 6 -8.19 -9.42 -4.46
N GLN A 7 -9.37 -8.99 -4.89
CA GLN A 7 -10.65 -9.61 -4.52
C GLN A 7 -11.53 -9.77 -5.76
N CYS A 8 -12.12 -10.97 -5.92
CA CYS A 8 -13.10 -11.23 -6.96
C CYS A 8 -14.47 -10.71 -6.58
N ALA A 9 -15.12 -9.94 -7.48
CA ALA A 9 -16.46 -9.43 -7.24
C ALA A 9 -17.56 -10.51 -7.33
N SER A 10 -17.35 -11.57 -8.11
CA SER A 10 -18.37 -12.62 -8.32
C SER A 10 -18.44 -13.62 -7.16
N CYS A 11 -17.29 -14.07 -6.65
CA CYS A 11 -17.24 -15.13 -5.62
C CYS A 11 -16.63 -14.68 -4.28
N GLY A 12 -16.10 -13.45 -4.20
CA GLY A 12 -15.49 -12.92 -2.98
C GLY A 12 -14.09 -13.45 -2.67
N HIS A 13 -13.54 -14.34 -3.50
CA HIS A 13 -12.20 -14.92 -3.29
C HIS A 13 -11.11 -13.83 -3.27
N GLN A 14 -10.22 -13.90 -2.27
CA GLN A 14 -9.11 -12.97 -2.08
C GLN A 14 -7.77 -13.68 -2.34
N LEU A 15 -6.83 -12.98 -2.96
CA LEU A 15 -5.48 -13.47 -3.22
C LEU A 15 -4.45 -12.34 -3.19
N GLU A 16 -3.21 -12.69 -2.86
CA GLU A 16 -2.05 -11.83 -3.01
C GLU A 16 -1.22 -12.25 -4.22
N ALA A 17 -0.75 -11.25 -4.99
CA ALA A 17 0.12 -11.48 -6.13
C ALA A 17 1.33 -10.53 -6.11
N ILE A 18 2.52 -11.09 -6.33
CA ILE A 18 3.73 -10.31 -6.58
C ILE A 18 3.72 -9.85 -8.04
N GLN A 19 3.73 -8.55 -8.27
CA GLN A 19 3.61 -7.99 -9.62
C GLN A 19 4.54 -6.80 -9.86
N LYS A 20 4.99 -6.60 -11.10
CA LYS A 20 5.67 -5.35 -11.48
C LYS A 20 4.65 -4.20 -11.47
N ILE A 21 5.10 -3.01 -11.09
CA ILE A 21 4.29 -1.79 -11.16
C ILE A 21 3.81 -1.52 -12.60
N SER A 22 4.63 -1.85 -13.60
CA SER A 22 4.33 -1.64 -15.02
C SER A 22 3.50 -2.75 -15.67
N ALA A 23 3.17 -3.83 -14.96
CA ALA A 23 2.42 -4.94 -15.53
C ALA A 23 0.90 -4.67 -15.47
N ALA A 24 0.17 -5.22 -16.44
CA ALA A 24 -1.28 -5.12 -16.48
C ALA A 24 -1.93 -5.89 -15.32
N PRO A 25 -2.96 -5.35 -14.65
CA PRO A 25 -3.58 -5.99 -13.50
C PRO A 25 -4.21 -7.35 -13.85
N LEU A 26 -4.21 -8.27 -12.88
CA LEU A 26 -4.91 -9.56 -13.00
C LEU A 26 -6.43 -9.34 -13.04
N VAL A 27 -7.10 -9.99 -13.99
CA VAL A 27 -8.56 -9.90 -14.20
C VAL A 27 -9.28 -11.23 -13.95
N ASP A 28 -8.61 -12.35 -14.19
CA ASP A 28 -9.21 -13.68 -14.07
C ASP A 28 -9.10 -14.24 -12.66
N CYS A 29 -10.23 -14.66 -12.09
CA CYS A 29 -10.24 -15.30 -10.78
C CYS A 29 -9.85 -16.79 -10.88
N PRO A 30 -8.84 -17.27 -10.13
CA PRO A 30 -8.45 -18.68 -10.16
C PRO A 30 -9.50 -19.61 -9.53
N ALA A 31 -10.40 -19.09 -8.69
CA ALA A 31 -11.40 -19.89 -7.98
C ALA A 31 -12.68 -20.16 -8.79
N CYS A 32 -13.17 -19.17 -9.54
CA CYS A 32 -14.43 -19.27 -10.28
C CYS A 32 -14.31 -18.98 -11.78
N GLN A 33 -13.10 -18.69 -12.28
CA GLN A 33 -12.81 -18.34 -13.68
C GLN A 33 -13.56 -17.13 -14.24
N ALA A 34 -14.23 -16.33 -13.38
CA ALA A 34 -14.85 -15.09 -13.81
C ALA A 34 -13.81 -13.98 -13.97
N PRO A 35 -13.93 -13.11 -15.00
CA PRO A 35 -13.03 -11.99 -15.25
C PRO A 35 -13.37 -10.77 -14.37
N GLU A 36 -13.63 -11.00 -13.08
CA GLU A 36 -14.06 -9.96 -12.13
C GLU A 36 -13.09 -9.80 -10.95
N LEU A 37 -11.81 -10.14 -11.14
CA LEU A 37 -10.77 -9.91 -10.15
C LEU A 37 -10.37 -8.43 -10.12
N LYS A 38 -10.43 -7.80 -8.94
CA LYS A 38 -10.10 -6.38 -8.75
C LYS A 38 -8.97 -6.22 -7.74
N LYS A 39 -8.02 -5.36 -8.06
CA LYS A 39 -6.95 -4.98 -7.14
C LYS A 39 -7.52 -4.16 -5.99
N MET A 40 -7.21 -4.55 -4.76
CA MET A 40 -7.59 -3.85 -3.56
C MET A 40 -6.61 -2.72 -3.27
N LEU A 41 -7.14 -1.58 -2.84
CA LEU A 41 -6.36 -0.45 -2.35
C LEU A 41 -6.19 -0.60 -0.84
N SER A 42 -4.98 -0.91 -0.40
CA SER A 42 -4.60 -0.87 1.00
C SER A 42 -4.35 0.58 1.42
N MET A 43 -4.73 1.00 2.63
CA MET A 43 -4.44 2.35 3.12
C MET A 43 -2.93 2.52 3.32
N PRO A 44 -2.24 3.34 2.50
CA PRO A 44 -0.83 3.60 2.74
C PRO A 44 -0.68 4.50 3.97
N GLY A 45 0.14 4.09 4.93
CA GLY A 45 0.65 5.01 5.93
C GLY A 45 1.70 5.90 5.27
N PHE A 46 1.43 7.21 5.16
CA PHE A 46 2.43 8.18 4.72
C PHE A 46 2.76 9.13 5.86
N ARG A 47 4.04 9.49 6.00
CA ARG A 47 4.52 10.49 6.97
C ARG A 47 5.45 11.44 6.25
N LEU A 48 5.16 12.74 6.32
CA LEU A 48 5.95 13.77 5.68
C LEU A 48 7.10 14.18 6.61
N SER A 49 8.32 14.25 6.07
CA SER A 49 9.49 14.79 6.77
C SER A 49 9.65 16.28 6.44
N GLY A 50 9.77 17.13 7.46
CA GLY A 50 10.02 18.56 7.32
C GLY A 50 9.66 19.32 8.58
N ASN A 51 10.05 20.58 8.72
CA ASN A 51 9.81 21.40 9.92
C ASN A 51 8.58 22.34 9.77
N GLY A 52 7.64 21.99 8.89
CA GLY A 52 6.49 22.82 8.50
C GLY A 52 5.19 22.46 9.23
N TRP A 53 4.09 23.12 8.85
CA TRP A 53 2.74 22.92 9.43
C TRP A 53 2.30 21.45 9.47
N TYR A 54 2.67 20.67 8.46
CA TYR A 54 2.38 19.23 8.40
C TYR A 54 3.09 18.41 9.47
N GLU A 55 4.23 18.85 10.02
CA GLU A 55 4.95 18.13 11.07
C GLU A 55 4.33 18.32 12.45
N THR A 56 3.65 19.45 12.67
CA THR A 56 3.08 19.82 13.98
C THR A 56 1.76 19.12 14.28
N ASP A 57 0.97 18.76 13.27
CA ASP A 57 -0.33 18.11 13.46
C ASP A 57 -0.20 16.61 13.82
N PHE A 58 0.84 15.93 13.32
CA PHE A 58 1.13 14.52 13.65
C PHE A 58 1.95 14.34 14.95
N LYS A 59 2.18 15.40 15.74
CA LYS A 59 2.90 15.35 17.03
C LYS A 59 1.91 15.27 18.19
N THR A 60 1.83 14.12 18.86
CA THR A 60 1.23 14.00 20.19
C THR A 60 2.31 14.14 21.27
N GLY A 61 2.37 15.30 21.92
CA GLY A 61 3.30 15.60 23.02
C GLY A 61 4.74 15.88 22.60
N SER A 62 5.71 15.68 23.49
CA SER A 62 7.13 16.04 23.32
C SER A 62 7.96 15.03 22.50
N LYS A 63 7.32 14.17 21.70
CA LYS A 63 8.01 13.12 20.95
C LYS A 63 8.71 13.74 19.73
N LYS A 64 10.05 13.71 19.71
CA LYS A 64 10.84 14.08 18.53
C LYS A 64 10.60 13.06 17.42
N ASN A 65 10.47 13.55 16.19
CA ASN A 65 10.40 12.71 15.00
C ASN A 65 11.73 11.96 14.82
N LEU A 66 11.73 10.65 15.06
CA LEU A 66 12.81 9.75 14.67
C LEU A 66 12.56 9.31 13.22
N ALA A 67 12.57 10.25 12.28
CA ALA A 67 12.91 9.89 10.90
C ALA A 67 14.43 9.60 10.94
N GLY A 68 14.80 8.37 10.60
CA GLY A 68 16.12 7.79 10.86
C GLY A 68 17.29 8.76 10.64
N GLY A 69 18.12 8.88 11.68
CA GLY A 69 19.44 9.48 11.56
C GLY A 69 20.38 8.48 10.87
N ASP A 70 20.25 8.32 9.56
CA ASP A 70 21.37 7.84 8.76
C ASP A 70 22.25 9.05 8.44
N LYS A 71 23.31 9.21 9.23
CA LYS A 71 24.45 10.03 8.85
C LYS A 71 25.06 9.38 7.60
N ALA A 72 24.92 10.04 6.46
CA ALA A 72 25.82 9.79 5.34
C ALA A 72 27.22 10.28 5.74
N ASP A 73 28.18 9.36 5.77
CA ASP A 73 29.60 9.63 5.59
C ASP A 73 29.90 9.67 4.08
#